data_AF-A0A6T9YCC8-F1
#
_entry.id   AF-A0A6T9YCC8-F1
#
_cell.length_a   1.000
_cell.length_b   1.000
_cell.length_c   1.000
_cell.angle_alpha   90.00
_cell.angle_beta   90.00
_cell.angle_gamma   90.00
#
_symmetry.space_group_name_H-M   'P 1'
#
loop_
_entity.id
_entity.type
_entity.pdbx_description
1 polymer ?
#
loop_
_entity_poly.entity_id
_entity_poly.type
_entity_poly.pdbx_seq_one_letter_code
_entity_poly.pdbx_strand_id
1 'polypeptide(L)'
;MITISCAGIISVYFLFIYVHNMSNITYVGVYYGAMNGMFLSVDYALAIDCLPSREQSARWLAIWGIASFIGTSIGPTMFALILHFAPETADGATAQSGYTQMLLIGAFWMVLCAAGLVLVRPKRLGANTE
;
A
#
# COMPACT_ATOMS: atom_id res chain seq x y z
N MET A 1 -2.25 -10.20 10.16
CA MET A 1 -3.32 -9.83 9.21
C MET A 1 -2.82 -8.79 8.24
N ILE A 2 -2.32 -7.62 8.69
CA ILE A 2 -1.75 -6.60 7.79
C ILE A 2 -0.65 -7.13 6.85
N THR A 3 0.26 -7.99 7.34
CA THR A 3 1.30 -8.62 6.49
C THR A 3 0.74 -9.53 5.40
N ILE A 4 -0.39 -10.18 5.66
CA ILE A 4 -1.09 -11.04 4.68
C ILE A 4 -1.72 -10.14 3.61
N SER A 5 -2.35 -9.04 4.01
CA SER A 5 -2.88 -8.04 3.07
C SER A 5 -1.79 -7.42 2.20
N CYS A 6 -0.62 -7.08 2.78
CA CYS A 6 0.53 -6.60 2.00
C CYS A 6 1.01 -7.62 0.97
N ALA A 7 1.16 -8.89 1.37
CA ALA A 7 1.54 -9.96 0.44
C ALA A 7 0.49 -10.16 -0.68
N GLY A 8 -0.80 -10.08 -0.34
CA GLY A 8 -1.90 -10.13 -1.31
C GLY A 8 -1.84 -8.98 -2.32
N ILE A 9 -1.66 -7.74 -1.86
CA ILE A 9 -1.52 -6.56 -2.73
C ILE A 9 -0.27 -6.67 -3.62
N ILE A 10 0.86 -7.13 -3.10
CA ILE A 10 2.07 -7.38 -3.90
C ILE A 10 1.78 -8.41 -4.99
N SER A 11 1.09 -9.51 -4.66
CA SER A 11 0.71 -10.53 -5.65
C SER A 11 -0.17 -9.97 -6.77
N VAL A 12 -1.11 -9.06 -6.45
CA VAL A 12 -1.92 -8.34 -7.44
C VAL A 12 -1.05 -7.50 -8.37
N TYR A 13 -0.08 -6.76 -7.84
CA TYR A 13 0.80 -5.92 -8.67
C TYR A 13 1.57 -6.75 -9.67
N PHE A 14 2.06 -7.93 -9.28
CA PHE A 14 2.66 -8.87 -10.22
C PHE A 14 1.66 -9.41 -11.23
N LEU A 15 0.45 -9.78 -10.81
CA LEU A 15 -0.59 -10.26 -11.74
C LEU A 15 -0.95 -9.20 -12.80
N PHE A 16 -1.03 -7.91 -12.43
CA PHE A 16 -1.27 -6.83 -13.39
C PHE A 16 -0.13 -6.63 -14.40
N ILE A 17 1.10 -7.06 -14.10
CA ILE A 17 2.22 -6.99 -15.05
C ILE A 17 2.09 -8.07 -16.15
N TYR A 18 1.55 -9.25 -15.81
CA TYR A 18 1.47 -10.39 -16.74
C TYR A 18 0.12 -10.52 -17.45
N VAL A 19 -0.95 -9.97 -16.87
CA VAL A 19 -2.32 -10.15 -17.37
C VAL A 19 -2.73 -8.94 -18.20
N HIS A 20 -2.87 -9.16 -19.50
CA HIS A 20 -3.31 -8.13 -20.47
C HIS A 20 -4.76 -8.31 -20.96
N ASN A 21 -5.46 -9.35 -20.49
CA ASN A 21 -6.84 -9.64 -20.89
C ASN A 21 -7.84 -8.89 -20.01
N MET A 22 -8.80 -8.19 -20.64
CA MET A 22 -9.79 -7.35 -19.94
C MET A 22 -10.58 -8.11 -18.86
N SER A 23 -11.09 -9.31 -19.17
CA SER A 23 -11.83 -10.12 -18.18
C SER A 23 -10.97 -10.54 -16.98
N ASN A 24 -9.70 -10.88 -17.21
CA ASN A 24 -8.80 -11.28 -16.14
C ASN A 24 -8.39 -10.09 -15.27
N ILE A 25 -8.22 -8.90 -15.86
CA ILE A 25 -7.97 -7.64 -15.14
C ILE A 25 -9.13 -7.35 -14.18
N THR A 26 -10.39 -7.58 -14.59
CA THR A 26 -11.55 -7.41 -13.71
C THR A 26 -11.50 -8.34 -12.49
N TYR A 27 -11.21 -9.63 -12.68
CA TYR A 27 -11.09 -10.57 -11.58
C TYR A 27 -9.95 -10.21 -10.61
N VAL A 28 -8.79 -9.82 -11.16
CA VAL A 28 -7.66 -9.33 -10.37
C VAL A 28 -8.00 -8.04 -9.63
N GLY A 29 -8.80 -7.15 -10.23
CA GLY A 29 -9.30 -5.93 -9.60
C GLY A 29 -10.25 -6.18 -8.42
N VAL A 30 -11.14 -7.17 -8.52
CA VAL A 30 -11.99 -7.59 -7.39
C VAL A 30 -11.13 -8.13 -6.25
N TYR A 31 -10.12 -8.95 -6.58
CA TYR A 31 -9.17 -9.46 -5.60
C TYR A 31 -8.35 -8.33 -4.95
N TYR A 32 -7.91 -7.35 -5.73
CA TYR A 32 -7.27 -6.13 -5.21
C TYR A 32 -8.16 -5.39 -4.23
N GLY A 33 -9.44 -5.19 -4.57
CA GLY A 33 -10.41 -4.54 -3.68
C GLY A 33 -10.56 -5.24 -2.34
N ALA A 34 -10.62 -6.58 -2.34
CA ALA A 34 -10.70 -7.36 -1.11
C ALA A 34 -9.43 -7.22 -0.25
N MET A 35 -8.24 -7.30 -0.85
CA MET A 35 -6.98 -7.17 -0.13
C MET A 35 -6.75 -5.74 0.38
N ASN A 36 -7.10 -4.73 -0.42
CA ASN A 36 -7.01 -3.32 -0.05
C ASN A 36 -7.99 -2.97 1.09
N GLY A 37 -9.24 -3.46 1.02
CA GLY A 37 -10.22 -3.28 2.09
C GLY A 37 -9.77 -3.93 3.40
N MET A 38 -9.17 -5.13 3.34
CA MET A 38 -8.57 -5.76 4.52
C MET A 38 -7.40 -4.93 5.09
N PHE A 39 -6.54 -4.40 4.22
CA PHE A 39 -5.41 -3.56 4.62
C PHE A 39 -5.88 -2.30 5.37
N LEU A 40 -6.81 -1.54 4.78
CA LEU A 40 -7.34 -0.31 5.38
C LEU A 40 -8.06 -0.55 6.70
N SER A 41 -8.87 -1.62 6.77
CA SER A 41 -9.61 -1.96 7.99
C SER A 41 -8.67 -2.29 9.15
N VAL A 42 -7.62 -3.07 8.88
CA VAL A 42 -6.64 -3.47 9.91
C VAL A 42 -5.75 -2.30 10.30
N ASP A 43 -5.34 -1.45 9.35
CA ASP A 43 -4.55 -0.25 9.64
C ASP A 43 -5.30 0.72 10.56
N TYR A 44 -6.59 0.96 10.27
CA TYR A 44 -7.44 1.80 11.10
C TYR A 44 -7.65 1.21 12.51
N ALA A 45 -7.89 -0.11 12.61
CA ALA A 45 -8.01 -0.78 13.90
C ALA A 45 -6.71 -0.66 14.72
N LEU A 46 -5.55 -0.86 14.09
CA LEU A 46 -4.24 -0.69 14.73
C LEU A 46 -4.03 0.75 15.21
N ALA A 47 -4.46 1.75 14.45
CA ALA A 47 -4.36 3.15 14.85
C ALA A 47 -5.17 3.43 16.14
N ILE A 48 -6.38 2.87 16.24
CA ILE A 48 -7.22 2.97 17.45
C ILE A 48 -6.58 2.23 18.63
N ASP A 49 -6.04 1.02 18.42
CA ASP A 49 -5.39 0.22 19.46
C ASP A 49 -4.10 0.87 19.99
N CYS A 50 -3.47 1.75 19.21
CA CYS A 50 -2.26 2.46 19.60
C CYS A 50 -2.52 3.83 20.25
N LEU A 51 -3.78 4.19 20.52
CA LEU A 51 -4.11 5.46 21.14
C LEU A 51 -3.60 5.51 22.60
N PRO A 52 -2.78 6.50 22.97
CA PRO A 52 -2.23 6.60 24.32
C PRO A 52 -3.26 7.03 25.39
N SER A 53 -4.30 7.75 24.99
CA SER A 53 -5.41 8.15 25.86
C SER A 53 -6.69 8.32 25.07
N ARG A 54 -7.82 7.84 25.61
CA ARG A 54 -9.15 7.97 24.99
C ARG A 54 -9.65 9.41 24.99
N GLU A 55 -9.24 10.21 25.97
CA GLU A 55 -9.66 11.61 26.12
C GLU A 55 -9.09 12.51 25.01
N GLN A 56 -7.93 12.14 24.47
CA GLN A 56 -7.31 12.82 23.31
C GLN A 56 -7.41 11.99 22.02
N SER A 57 -8.28 10.97 21.97
CA SER A 57 -8.42 10.06 20.82
C SER A 57 -8.66 10.81 19.51
N ALA A 58 -9.52 11.83 19.54
CA ALA A 58 -9.81 12.66 18.37
C ALA A 58 -8.56 13.37 17.81
N ARG A 59 -7.68 13.88 18.68
CA ARG A 59 -6.44 14.56 18.26
C ARG A 59 -5.46 13.59 17.60
N TRP A 60 -5.28 12.41 18.16
CA TRP A 60 -4.37 11.40 17.63
C TRP A 60 -4.90 10.78 16.33
N LEU A 61 -6.21 10.55 16.22
CA LEU A 61 -6.84 10.12 14.98
C LEU A 61 -6.79 11.22 13.90
N ALA A 62 -6.87 12.49 14.27
CA ALA A 62 -6.65 13.60 13.33
C ALA A 62 -5.22 13.60 12.78
N ILE A 63 -4.20 13.36 13.61
CA ILE A 63 -2.80 13.24 13.16
C ILE A 63 -2.62 12.05 12.22
N TRP A 64 -3.19 10.88 12.56
CA TRP A 64 -3.19 9.70 11.67
C TRP A 64 -3.87 10.01 10.33
N GLY A 65 -5.00 10.73 10.35
CA GLY A 65 -5.72 11.14 9.13
C GLY A 65 -4.90 12.09 8.24
N ILE A 66 -4.23 13.09 8.83
CA ILE A 66 -3.36 14.00 8.10
C ILE A 66 -2.18 13.25 7.46
N ALA A 67 -1.55 12.34 8.21
CA ALA A 67 -0.47 11.51 7.69
C ALA A 67 -0.94 10.64 6.50
N SER A 68 -2.13 10.05 6.63
CA SER A 68 -2.76 9.25 5.56
C SER A 68 -3.02 10.09 4.31
N PHE A 69 -3.56 11.30 4.48
CA PHE A 69 -3.83 12.22 3.37
C PHE A 69 -2.55 12.62 2.62
N ILE A 70 -1.47 12.92 3.35
CA ILE A 70 -0.16 13.24 2.76
C ILE A 70 0.33 12.06 1.91
N GLY A 71 0.27 10.84 2.46
CA GLY A 71 0.63 9.62 1.72
C GLY A 71 -0.17 9.46 0.43
N THR A 72 -1.50 9.60 0.50
CA THR A 72 -2.38 9.50 -0.68
C THR A 72 -2.21 10.63 -1.67
N SER A 73 -1.70 11.80 -1.28
CA SER A 73 -1.43 12.93 -2.18
C SER A 73 -0.09 12.78 -2.90
N ILE A 74 0.93 12.23 -2.20
CA ILE A 74 2.25 11.97 -2.76
C ILE A 74 2.18 10.86 -3.81
N GLY A 75 1.39 9.81 -3.59
CA GLY A 75 1.28 8.66 -4.50
C GLY A 75 0.99 9.04 -5.96
N PRO A 76 -0.15 9.68 -6.26
CA PRO A 76 -0.51 10.12 -7.62
C PRO A 76 0.51 11.08 -8.22
N THR A 77 1.10 11.97 -7.42
CA THR A 77 2.11 12.92 -7.88
C THR A 77 3.39 12.20 -8.33
N MET A 78 3.88 11.25 -7.53
CA MET A 78 5.03 10.41 -7.86
C MET A 78 4.77 9.57 -9.12
N PHE A 79 3.60 8.94 -9.19
CA PHE A 79 3.19 8.12 -10.33
C PHE A 79 3.04 8.92 -11.62
N ALA A 80 2.49 10.14 -11.55
CA ALA A 80 2.42 11.05 -12.69
C ALA A 80 3.80 11.43 -13.21
N LEU A 81 4.76 11.71 -12.33
CA LEU A 81 6.14 12.02 -12.73
C LEU A 81 6.83 10.82 -13.39
N ILE A 82 6.66 9.61 -12.83
CA ILE A 82 7.22 8.38 -13.42
C ILE A 82 6.70 8.18 -14.85
N LEU A 83 5.40 8.39 -15.06
CA LEU A 83 4.81 8.25 -16.39
C LEU A 83 5.24 9.38 -17.34
N HIS A 84 5.37 10.61 -16.85
CA HIS A 84 5.77 11.77 -17.66
C HIS A 84 7.21 11.67 -18.19
N PHE A 85 8.13 11.10 -17.40
CA PHE A 85 9.53 10.90 -17.80
C PHE A 85 9.77 9.55 -18.48
N ALA A 86 8.74 8.73 -18.70
CA ALA A 86 8.88 7.47 -19.42
C ALA A 86 9.15 7.76 -20.92
N PRO A 87 10.25 7.25 -21.51
CA PRO A 87 10.69 7.63 -22.85
C PRO A 87 9.77 7.08 -23.94
N GLU A 88 9.00 7.93 -24.61
CA GLU A 88 8.08 7.54 -25.70
C GLU A 88 8.83 6.80 -26.83
N THR A 89 8.54 5.51 -27.02
CA THR A 89 8.95 4.75 -28.20
C THR A 89 7.71 4.41 -29.03
N ALA A 90 7.86 4.44 -30.35
CA ALA A 90 6.77 4.33 -31.31
C ALA A 90 5.98 2.99 -31.24
N ASP A 91 6.50 1.98 -30.55
CA ASP A 91 5.94 0.61 -30.52
C ASP A 91 4.99 0.32 -29.34
N GLY A 92 4.57 1.33 -28.55
CA GLY A 92 3.65 1.14 -27.42
C GLY A 92 4.22 0.37 -26.21
N ALA A 93 5.39 -0.26 -26.37
CA ALA A 93 6.14 -0.94 -25.31
C ALA A 93 6.56 -0.01 -24.16
N THR A 94 6.74 1.30 -24.42
CA THR A 94 7.04 2.29 -23.37
C THR A 94 5.91 2.44 -22.36
N ALA A 95 4.65 2.52 -22.81
CA ALA A 95 3.53 2.75 -21.90
C ALA A 95 3.46 1.61 -20.87
N GLN A 96 3.65 0.37 -21.34
CA GLN A 96 3.73 -0.81 -20.48
C GLN A 96 4.93 -0.78 -19.52
N SER A 97 6.09 -0.29 -19.96
CA SER A 97 7.27 -0.11 -19.10
C SER A 97 7.00 0.88 -17.95
N GLY A 98 6.36 2.01 -18.24
CA GLY A 98 5.96 3.00 -17.23
C GLY A 98 5.01 2.42 -16.18
N TYR A 99 3.95 1.73 -16.60
CA TYR A 99 3.03 1.06 -15.67
C TYR A 99 3.72 -0.04 -14.84
N THR A 100 4.64 -0.78 -15.45
CA THR A 100 5.43 -1.80 -14.74
C THR A 100 6.28 -1.16 -13.64
N GLN A 101 6.96 -0.05 -13.93
CA GLN A 101 7.74 0.69 -12.94
C GLN A 101 6.87 1.23 -11.80
N MET A 102 5.68 1.77 -12.11
CA MET A 102 4.72 2.23 -11.10
C MET A 102 4.30 1.08 -10.16
N LEU A 103 3.98 -0.09 -10.71
CA LEU A 103 3.59 -1.28 -9.94
C LEU A 103 4.73 -1.82 -9.08
N LEU A 104 5.97 -1.81 -9.59
CA LEU A 104 7.16 -2.24 -8.83
C LEU A 104 7.48 -1.29 -7.67
N ILE A 105 7.39 0.02 -7.88
CA ILE A 105 7.56 1.01 -6.81
C ILE A 105 6.45 0.87 -5.76
N GLY A 106 5.21 0.62 -6.20
CA GLY A 106 4.11 0.28 -5.31
C GLY A 106 4.40 -0.97 -4.48
N ALA A 107 4.91 -2.04 -5.11
CA ALA A 107 5.28 -3.27 -4.41
C ALA A 107 6.38 -3.02 -3.37
N PHE A 108 7.39 -2.22 -3.70
CA PHE A 108 8.45 -1.82 -2.78
C PHE A 108 7.91 -1.10 -1.54
N TRP A 109 6.99 -0.15 -1.70
CA TRP A 109 6.33 0.52 -0.57
C TRP A 109 5.54 -0.45 0.32
N MET A 110 4.86 -1.42 -0.27
CA MET A 110 4.15 -2.46 0.49
C MET A 110 5.09 -3.36 1.28
N VAL A 111 6.27 -3.67 0.73
CA VAL A 111 7.33 -4.41 1.43
C VAL A 111 7.86 -3.59 2.61
N LEU A 112 8.14 -2.29 2.42
CA LEU A 112 8.58 -1.41 3.50
C LEU A 112 7.55 -1.32 4.64
N CYS A 113 6.27 -1.23 4.30
CA CYS A 113 5.18 -1.25 5.27
C CYS A 113 5.20 -2.56 6.09
N ALA A 114 5.25 -3.71 5.41
CA ALA A 114 5.30 -5.01 6.07
C ALA A 114 6.56 -5.16 6.95
N ALA A 115 7.73 -4.73 6.47
CA ALA A 115 8.99 -4.76 7.20
C ALA A 115 8.93 -3.89 8.47
N GLY A 116 8.43 -2.65 8.36
CA GLY A 116 8.27 -1.75 9.51
C GLY A 116 7.43 -2.36 10.62
N LEU A 117 6.32 -3.01 10.27
CA LEU A 117 5.46 -3.72 11.23
C LEU A 117 6.14 -4.94 11.87
N VAL A 118 6.91 -5.70 11.09
CA VAL A 118 7.67 -6.85 11.61
C VAL A 118 8.79 -6.39 12.54
N LEU A 119 9.42 -5.23 12.31
CA LEU A 119 10.47 -4.69 13.17
C LEU A 119 9.92 -4.06 14.47
N VAL A 120 8.70 -3.53 14.45
CA VAL A 120 8.07 -2.91 15.63
C VAL A 120 7.39 -3.95 16.54
N ARG A 121 6.86 -5.05 15.98
CA ARG A 121 6.24 -6.14 16.75
C ARG A 121 7.12 -6.72 17.89
N PRO A 122 8.42 -7.02 17.70
CA PRO A 122 9.30 -7.57 18.72
C PRO A 122 9.39 -6.70 19.97
N LYS A 123 9.39 -5.37 19.81
CA LYS A 123 9.52 -4.42 20.92
C LYS A 123 8.30 -4.42 21.85
N ARG A 124 7.11 -4.74 21.35
CA ARG A 124 5.89 -4.86 22.18
C ARG A 124 5.83 -6.17 22.99
N LEU A 125 6.50 -7.24 22.56
CA LEU A 125 6.52 -8.50 23.31
C LEU A 125 7.51 -8.48 24.48
N GLY A 126 8.63 -7.74 24.36
CA GLY A 126 9.58 -7.58 25.46
C GLY A 126 9.13 -6.60 26.57
N ALA A 127 8.20 -5.68 26.26
CA ALA A 127 7.72 -4.67 27.20
C ALA A 127 6.56 -5.13 28.11
N ASN A 128 6.01 -6.34 27.90
CA ASN A 128 4.90 -6.91 28.69
C ASN A 128 5.36 -8.02 29.66
N THR A 129 6.68 -8.14 29.89
CA THR A 129 7.30 -9.14 30.79
C THR A 129 8.03 -8.52 31.98
N GLU A 130 7.84 -7.23 32.24
CA GLU A 130 8.34 -6.54 33.44
C GLU A 130 7.19 -6.04 34.31
#